data_AF-A0A9P3ING1-F1
#
_entry.id   AF-A0A9P3ING1-F1
#
_cell.length_a   1.000
_cell.length_b   1.000
_cell.length_c   1.000
_cell.angle_alpha   90.00
_cell.angle_beta   90.00
_cell.angle_gamma   90.00
#
_symmetry.space_group_name_H-M   'P 1'
#
loop_
_entity.id
_entity.type
_entity.pdbx_description
1 polymer ?
#
loop_
_entity_poly.entity_id
_entity_poly.type
_entity_poly.pdbx_seq_one_letter_code
_entity_poly.pdbx_strand_id
1 'polypeptide(L)'
;LQATNPFNNALWGYRGILSANVSENPRFYNWNLVMPVYCDGGGFAGRAGFKNVSGTDGVFLAGWNIIKAVLTDVTDRRGLKNASQVLLSGVSAGAEAVVTLCDQLPALVPSAKTTKCLMDSGFFLDSLDKKNKHTFKRKVIRMAALHDFIGNPRCARAQNTTSKWKCFFPQHATKFIKSQVFIVNSLFDFNTLLLGNQLPANGTYASECINEVMSVPDLMGQMQANTSPRVLAWKKRE
;
A
#
# COMPACT_ATOMS: atom_id res chain seq x y z
N LEU A 1 0.02 -22.59 -24.39
CA LEU A 1 0.63 -22.76 -23.05
C LEU A 1 -0.24 -22.05 -22.03
N GLN A 2 -1.24 -22.75 -21.49
CA GLN A 2 -1.99 -22.28 -20.31
C GLN A 2 -1.02 -22.33 -19.13
N ALA A 3 -0.50 -21.17 -18.73
CA ALA A 3 0.28 -21.06 -17.51
C ALA A 3 -0.67 -21.25 -16.33
N THR A 4 -0.76 -22.48 -15.82
CA THR A 4 -1.35 -22.76 -14.52
C THR A 4 -0.46 -22.07 -13.48
N ASN A 5 -0.85 -20.87 -13.07
CA ASN A 5 -0.14 -20.08 -12.08
C ASN A 5 -0.21 -20.82 -10.72
N PRO A 6 0.93 -21.30 -10.16
CA PRO A 6 0.94 -22.05 -8.90
C PRO A 6 0.47 -21.21 -7.69
N PHE A 7 0.27 -19.91 -7.86
CA PHE A 7 -0.32 -19.02 -6.84
C PHE A 7 -1.86 -19.00 -6.84
N ASN A 8 -2.54 -19.82 -7.66
CA ASN A 8 -4.00 -19.97 -7.64
C ASN A 8 -4.55 -20.77 -6.43
N ASN A 9 -3.69 -21.30 -5.54
CA ASN A 9 -4.14 -22.04 -4.38
C ASN A 9 -4.51 -21.12 -3.19
N ALA A 10 -5.81 -20.85 -3.10
CA ALA A 10 -6.65 -20.72 -1.90
C ALA A 10 -6.40 -19.64 -0.81
N LEU A 11 -5.26 -18.94 -0.73
CA LEU A 11 -5.06 -17.89 0.30
C LEU A 11 -4.95 -16.46 -0.23
N TRP A 12 -4.62 -16.27 -1.52
CA TRP A 12 -4.39 -14.95 -2.13
C TRP A 12 -4.87 -14.90 -3.59
N GLY A 13 -6.11 -15.31 -3.87
CA GLY A 13 -6.62 -15.41 -5.24
C GLY A 13 -6.58 -14.07 -5.99
N TYR A 14 -5.89 -14.01 -7.14
CA TYR A 14 -5.83 -12.85 -8.04
C TYR A 14 -7.23 -12.50 -8.58
N ARG A 15 -7.83 -11.44 -8.03
CA ARG A 15 -9.18 -10.94 -8.32
C ARG A 15 -9.16 -9.44 -8.62
N GLY A 16 -10.26 -8.92 -9.15
CA GLY A 16 -10.44 -7.52 -9.47
C GLY A 16 -9.35 -6.99 -10.39
N ILE A 17 -8.73 -5.86 -10.06
CA ILE A 17 -7.63 -5.28 -10.86
C ILE A 17 -6.41 -6.20 -11.07
N LEU A 18 -6.29 -7.29 -10.30
CA LEU A 18 -5.22 -8.28 -10.47
C LEU A 18 -5.65 -9.54 -11.22
N SER A 19 -6.94 -9.70 -11.50
CA SER A 19 -7.46 -10.87 -12.21
C SER A 19 -6.92 -10.90 -13.65
N ALA A 20 -6.59 -12.09 -14.13
CA ALA A 20 -6.31 -12.34 -15.54
C ALA A 20 -7.59 -12.55 -16.37
N ASN A 21 -8.76 -12.57 -15.71
CA ASN A 21 -10.06 -12.70 -16.39
C ASN A 21 -10.51 -11.33 -16.94
N VAL A 22 -10.67 -11.22 -18.26
CA VAL A 22 -11.10 -9.99 -18.94
C VAL A 22 -12.48 -9.50 -18.49
N SER A 23 -13.40 -10.41 -18.11
CA SER A 23 -14.74 -10.03 -17.62
C SER A 23 -14.69 -9.36 -16.25
N GLU A 24 -13.67 -9.65 -15.44
CA GLU A 24 -13.45 -9.06 -14.12
C GLU A 24 -12.48 -7.87 -14.17
N ASN A 25 -11.47 -7.94 -15.05
CA ASN A 25 -10.41 -6.95 -15.21
C ASN A 25 -10.27 -6.47 -16.67
N PRO A 26 -11.27 -5.78 -17.24
CA PRO A 26 -11.28 -5.45 -18.66
C PRO A 26 -10.13 -4.52 -19.08
N ARG A 27 -9.49 -3.83 -18.13
CA ARG A 27 -8.42 -2.85 -18.38
C ARG A 27 -7.02 -3.41 -18.22
N PHE A 28 -6.79 -4.29 -17.25
CA PHE A 28 -5.45 -4.72 -16.85
C PHE A 28 -5.23 -6.23 -16.89
N TYR A 29 -6.19 -7.03 -17.38
CA TYR A 29 -6.10 -8.50 -17.35
C TYR A 29 -4.83 -9.09 -17.99
N ASN A 30 -4.26 -8.41 -18.99
CA ASN A 30 -3.05 -8.85 -19.69
C ASN A 30 -1.78 -8.11 -19.24
N TRP A 31 -1.85 -7.34 -18.16
CA TRP A 31 -0.69 -6.62 -17.64
C TRP A 31 0.22 -7.55 -16.85
N ASN A 32 1.51 -7.22 -16.83
CA ASN A 32 2.46 -7.90 -15.96
C ASN A 32 2.26 -7.42 -14.53
N LEU A 33 2.15 -8.37 -13.60
CA LEU A 33 1.89 -8.12 -12.19
C LEU A 33 3.11 -8.47 -11.35
N VAL A 34 3.52 -7.54 -10.50
CA VAL A 34 4.48 -7.76 -9.42
C VAL A 34 3.81 -7.43 -8.10
N MET A 35 3.80 -8.38 -7.17
CA MET A 35 3.21 -8.23 -5.85
C MET A 35 4.27 -8.55 -4.78
N PRO A 36 5.00 -7.54 -4.27
CA PRO A 36 5.82 -7.68 -3.08
C PRO A 36 4.96 -8.13 -1.90
N VAL A 37 5.31 -9.24 -1.25
CA VAL A 37 4.60 -9.70 -0.05
C VAL A 37 4.86 -8.74 1.11
N TYR A 38 3.80 -8.27 1.76
CA TYR A 38 3.93 -7.43 2.95
C TYR A 38 4.52 -8.21 4.13
N CYS A 39 5.76 -7.90 4.50
CA CYS A 39 6.48 -8.57 5.58
C CYS A 39 7.28 -7.63 6.48
N ASP A 40 7.20 -6.30 6.29
CA ASP A 40 8.02 -5.35 7.04
C ASP A 40 7.31 -4.68 8.22
N GLY A 41 5.98 -4.76 8.28
CA GLY A 41 5.15 -4.15 9.35
C GLY A 41 5.05 -2.62 9.32
N GLY A 42 5.72 -1.94 8.39
CA GLY A 42 5.80 -0.47 8.30
C GLY A 42 5.39 0.09 6.94
N GLY A 43 4.53 -0.62 6.21
CA GLY A 43 3.99 -0.19 4.91
C GLY A 43 5.05 0.07 3.84
N PHE A 44 6.19 -0.63 3.88
CA PHE A 44 7.34 -0.43 3.00
C PHE A 44 8.01 0.97 3.09
N ALA A 45 7.76 1.70 4.18
CA ALA A 45 8.24 3.06 4.38
C ALA A 45 9.25 3.21 5.54
N GLY A 46 9.81 2.09 6.02
CA GLY A 46 10.83 2.06 7.08
C GLY A 46 12.17 1.48 6.63
N ARG A 47 13.27 1.89 7.27
CA ARG A 47 14.65 1.44 6.97
C ARG A 47 15.45 1.03 8.22
N ALA A 48 14.78 0.76 9.32
CA ALA A 48 15.37 0.45 10.62
C ALA A 48 16.30 -0.78 10.64
N GLY A 49 16.14 -1.73 9.72
CA GLY A 49 16.96 -2.94 9.68
C GLY A 49 16.66 -3.91 10.81
N PHE A 50 17.67 -4.63 11.31
CA PHE A 50 17.51 -5.58 12.42
C PHE A 50 17.22 -4.87 13.75
N LYS A 51 16.25 -5.39 14.50
CA LYS A 51 15.93 -4.98 15.86
C LYS A 51 15.90 -6.21 16.75
N ASN A 52 16.69 -6.17 17.82
CA ASN A 52 16.60 -7.16 18.88
C ASN A 52 15.35 -6.88 19.73
N VAL A 53 14.41 -7.82 19.76
CA VAL A 53 13.16 -7.72 20.51
C VAL A 53 13.14 -8.87 21.52
N SER A 54 13.03 -8.52 22.80
CA SER A 54 13.01 -9.50 23.90
C SER A 54 11.94 -10.58 23.67
N GLY A 55 12.33 -11.84 23.84
CA GLY A 55 11.44 -13.00 23.63
C GLY A 55 11.26 -13.41 22.18
N THR A 56 12.08 -12.91 21.25
CA THR A 56 12.10 -13.32 19.84
C THR A 56 13.55 -13.49 19.35
N ASP A 57 13.75 -14.10 18.18
CA ASP A 57 15.07 -14.13 17.50
C ASP A 57 15.45 -12.78 16.85
N GLY A 58 14.67 -11.73 17.13
CA GLY A 58 14.76 -10.41 16.51
C GLY A 58 13.85 -10.27 15.28
N VAL A 59 13.67 -9.03 14.85
CA VAL A 59 12.82 -8.67 13.70
C VAL A 59 13.56 -7.77 12.73
N PHE A 60 13.34 -7.94 11.43
CA PHE A 60 13.87 -7.08 10.39
C PHE A 60 12.80 -6.11 9.88
N LEU A 61 12.97 -4.82 10.17
CA LEU A 61 12.05 -3.75 9.79
C LEU A 61 12.68 -2.93 8.65
N ALA A 62 12.66 -3.51 7.44
CA ALA A 62 13.43 -3.02 6.29
C ALA A 62 12.57 -2.79 5.04
N GLY A 63 11.32 -2.35 5.23
CA GLY A 63 10.34 -2.18 4.16
C GLY A 63 10.84 -1.40 2.95
N TRP A 64 11.52 -0.28 3.17
CA TRP A 64 12.10 0.54 2.11
C TRP A 64 13.14 -0.23 1.29
N ASN A 65 13.99 -1.00 1.96
CA ASN A 65 15.02 -1.80 1.32
C ASN A 65 14.39 -2.94 0.51
N ILE A 66 13.34 -3.57 1.04
CA ILE A 66 12.61 -4.65 0.36
C ILE A 66 12.00 -4.14 -0.93
N ILE A 67 11.20 -3.07 -0.90
CA ILE A 67 10.53 -2.58 -2.10
C ILE A 67 11.52 -2.05 -3.13
N LYS A 68 12.60 -1.40 -2.70
CA LYS A 68 13.67 -0.95 -3.59
C LYS A 68 14.35 -2.14 -4.27
N ALA A 69 14.70 -3.18 -3.53
CA ALA A 69 15.32 -4.39 -4.09
C ALA A 69 14.40 -5.09 -5.10
N VAL A 70 13.10 -5.19 -4.80
CA VAL A 70 12.10 -5.75 -5.72
C VAL A 70 12.01 -4.92 -7.00
N LEU A 71 11.86 -3.59 -6.88
CA LEU A 71 11.79 -2.71 -8.05
C LEU A 71 13.06 -2.78 -8.90
N THR A 72 14.24 -2.82 -8.29
CA THR A 72 15.51 -2.99 -9.00
C THR A 72 15.57 -4.33 -9.73
N ASP A 73 15.27 -5.47 -9.08
CA ASP A 73 15.30 -6.78 -9.75
C ASP A 73 14.32 -6.83 -10.93
N VAL A 74 13.11 -6.30 -10.73
CA VAL A 74 12.08 -6.33 -11.77
C VAL A 74 12.44 -5.42 -12.93
N THR A 75 12.95 -4.20 -12.66
CA THR A 75 13.43 -3.27 -13.70
C THR A 75 14.55 -3.91 -14.49
N ASP A 76 15.61 -4.39 -13.83
CA ASP A 76 16.85 -4.75 -14.51
C ASP A 76 16.77 -6.12 -15.19
N ARG A 77 16.06 -7.07 -14.56
CA ARG A 77 16.08 -8.50 -14.93
C ARG A 77 14.74 -9.05 -15.40
N ARG A 78 13.61 -8.46 -15.01
CA ARG A 78 12.26 -9.00 -15.31
C ARG A 78 11.49 -8.20 -16.36
N GLY A 79 12.11 -7.22 -16.98
CA GLY A 79 11.58 -6.52 -18.16
C GLY A 79 10.75 -5.27 -17.85
N LEU A 80 10.64 -4.83 -16.60
CA LEU A 80 9.96 -3.57 -16.26
C LEU A 80 10.68 -2.36 -16.89
N LYS A 81 12.00 -2.44 -17.15
CA LYS A 81 12.72 -1.43 -17.97
C LYS A 81 12.24 -1.33 -19.42
N ASN A 82 11.40 -2.23 -19.91
CA ASN A 82 10.83 -2.16 -21.26
C ASN A 82 9.34 -1.76 -21.23
N ALA A 83 8.83 -1.38 -20.06
CA ALA A 83 7.45 -0.98 -19.89
C ALA A 83 7.13 0.31 -20.64
N SER A 84 5.97 0.35 -21.29
CA SER A 84 5.42 1.59 -21.87
C SER A 84 4.56 2.36 -20.86
N GLN A 85 3.91 1.65 -19.94
CA GLN A 85 3.02 2.17 -18.92
C GLN A 85 3.24 1.41 -17.62
N VAL A 86 3.34 2.12 -16.50
CA VAL A 86 3.52 1.53 -15.17
C VAL A 86 2.52 2.17 -14.20
N LEU A 87 1.83 1.33 -13.44
CA LEU A 87 0.91 1.70 -12.37
C LEU A 87 1.43 1.13 -11.04
N LEU A 88 1.87 2.00 -10.15
CA LEU A 88 2.15 1.61 -8.76
C LEU A 88 0.85 1.72 -7.96
N SER A 89 0.34 0.60 -7.50
CA SER A 89 -0.85 0.54 -6.66
C SER A 89 -0.52 -0.04 -5.28
N GLY A 90 -1.41 0.14 -4.32
CA GLY A 90 -1.27 -0.44 -3.00
C GLY A 90 -2.54 -0.24 -2.20
N VAL A 91 -2.88 -1.23 -1.38
CA VAL A 91 -4.10 -1.21 -0.56
C VAL A 91 -3.76 -1.22 0.92
N SER A 92 -4.53 -0.49 1.73
CA SER A 92 -4.36 -0.42 3.18
C SER A 92 -2.92 -0.03 3.53
N ALA A 93 -2.17 -0.81 4.33
CA ALA A 93 -0.77 -0.51 4.65
C ALA A 93 0.14 -0.41 3.40
N GLY A 94 -0.18 -1.11 2.30
CA GLY A 94 0.58 -1.04 1.05
C GLY A 94 0.43 0.31 0.32
N ALA A 95 -0.60 1.09 0.64
CA ALA A 95 -0.77 2.46 0.15
C ALA A 95 0.34 3.40 0.61
N GLU A 96 0.97 3.13 1.76
CA GLU A 96 2.10 3.93 2.24
C GLU A 96 3.32 3.84 1.33
N ALA A 97 3.52 2.67 0.72
CA ALA A 97 4.53 2.51 -0.32
C ALA A 97 4.23 3.43 -1.51
N VAL A 98 2.94 3.56 -1.89
CA VAL A 98 2.51 4.45 -2.98
C VAL A 98 2.84 5.90 -2.63
N VAL A 99 2.44 6.39 -1.45
CA VAL A 99 2.74 7.76 -0.98
C VAL A 99 4.25 8.03 -1.00
N THR A 100 5.05 7.04 -0.60
CA THR A 100 6.51 7.14 -0.48
C THR A 100 7.24 7.09 -1.83
N LEU A 101 6.79 6.23 -2.75
CA LEU A 101 7.49 5.90 -4.00
C LEU A 101 6.94 6.58 -5.24
N CYS A 102 5.72 7.11 -5.22
CA CYS A 102 5.04 7.54 -6.45
C CYS A 102 5.84 8.61 -7.23
N ASP A 103 6.51 9.53 -6.53
CA ASP A 103 7.37 10.54 -7.14
C ASP A 103 8.72 9.99 -7.65
N GLN A 104 9.13 8.82 -7.16
CA GLN A 104 10.39 8.15 -7.50
C GLN A 104 10.21 7.18 -8.67
N LEU A 105 8.99 6.70 -8.88
CA LEU A 105 8.66 5.73 -9.92
C LEU A 105 9.17 6.12 -11.32
N PRO A 106 9.00 7.37 -11.83
CA PRO A 106 9.54 7.75 -13.14
C PRO A 106 11.05 7.54 -13.28
N ALA A 107 11.81 7.79 -12.21
CA ALA A 107 13.27 7.61 -12.22
C ALA A 107 13.68 6.13 -12.18
N LEU A 108 12.85 5.26 -11.62
CA LEU A 108 13.08 3.82 -11.55
C LEU A 108 12.73 3.08 -12.85
N VAL A 109 11.89 3.70 -13.70
CA VAL A 109 11.45 3.14 -14.98
C VAL A 109 11.50 4.20 -16.09
N PRO A 110 12.69 4.73 -16.43
CA PRO A 110 12.82 5.89 -17.32
C PRO A 110 12.30 5.68 -18.75
N SER A 111 12.16 4.43 -19.18
CA SER A 111 11.59 4.04 -20.47
C SER A 111 10.05 4.09 -20.53
N ALA A 112 9.38 4.13 -19.37
CA ALA A 112 7.93 4.19 -19.32
C ALA A 112 7.43 5.55 -19.78
N LYS A 113 6.59 5.55 -20.83
CA LYS A 113 5.92 6.77 -21.32
C LYS A 113 4.96 7.34 -20.30
N THR A 114 4.43 6.51 -19.42
CA THR A 114 3.46 6.93 -18.42
C THR A 114 3.66 6.15 -17.13
N THR A 115 3.81 6.87 -16.03
CA THR A 115 3.76 6.33 -14.68
C THR A 115 2.56 6.93 -13.96
N LYS A 116 1.75 6.08 -13.34
CA LYS A 116 0.59 6.48 -12.52
C LYS A 116 0.65 5.76 -11.19
N CYS A 117 -0.10 6.28 -10.22
CA CYS A 117 -0.22 5.67 -8.92
C CYS A 117 -1.68 5.52 -8.51
N LEU A 118 -1.98 4.46 -7.76
CA LEU A 118 -3.29 4.17 -7.21
C LEU A 118 -3.16 3.89 -5.73
N MET A 119 -3.79 4.72 -4.91
CA MET A 119 -3.89 4.54 -3.48
C MET A 119 -5.27 4.00 -3.15
N ASP A 120 -5.35 2.76 -2.68
CA ASP A 120 -6.60 2.08 -2.35
C ASP A 120 -6.73 1.91 -0.82
N SER A 121 -7.84 2.36 -0.24
CA SER A 121 -8.18 2.12 1.17
C SER A 121 -7.05 2.45 2.15
N GLY A 122 -6.23 3.44 1.79
CA GLY A 122 -5.02 3.84 2.50
C GLY A 122 -5.06 5.29 3.00
N PHE A 123 -6.18 6.00 2.79
CA PHE A 123 -6.35 7.37 3.27
C PHE A 123 -6.68 7.39 4.77
N PHE A 124 -5.69 7.06 5.59
CA PHE A 124 -5.81 7.11 7.04
C PHE A 124 -5.87 8.55 7.57
N LEU A 125 -6.68 8.78 8.60
CA LEU A 125 -6.87 10.10 9.20
C LEU A 125 -6.19 10.22 10.58
N ASP A 126 -5.42 11.30 10.79
CA ASP A 126 -5.02 11.77 12.13
C ASP A 126 -6.20 12.54 12.72
N SER A 127 -7.12 11.78 13.31
CA SER A 127 -8.34 12.27 13.97
C SER A 127 -8.34 11.89 15.45
N LEU A 128 -9.18 12.60 16.22
CA LEU A 128 -9.46 12.24 17.61
C LEU A 128 -10.39 11.03 17.66
N ASP A 129 -10.16 10.13 18.61
CA ASP A 129 -11.10 9.04 18.90
C ASP A 129 -12.38 9.55 19.57
N LYS A 130 -13.37 8.66 19.74
CA LYS A 130 -14.65 8.97 20.44
C LYS A 130 -14.52 9.50 21.87
N LYS A 131 -13.33 9.41 22.48
CA LYS A 131 -13.02 9.95 23.82
C LYS A 131 -12.14 11.21 23.73
N ASN A 132 -12.07 11.85 22.56
CA ASN A 132 -11.24 13.02 22.26
C ASN A 132 -9.73 12.78 22.49
N LYS A 133 -9.22 11.57 22.20
CA LYS A 133 -7.80 11.23 22.35
C LYS A 133 -7.13 10.94 21.01
N HIS A 134 -5.85 11.28 20.90
CA HIS A 134 -4.99 10.94 19.76
C HIS A 134 -4.54 9.47 19.79
N THR A 135 -5.48 8.52 19.71
CA THR A 135 -5.16 7.09 19.84
C THR A 135 -4.39 6.56 18.63
N PHE A 136 -4.84 6.85 17.40
CA PHE A 136 -4.14 6.38 16.21
C PHE A 136 -2.79 7.09 16.01
N LYS A 137 -2.75 8.42 16.14
CA LYS A 137 -1.49 9.19 16.11
C LYS A 137 -0.43 8.66 17.07
N ARG A 138 -0.78 8.28 18.31
CA ARG A 138 0.18 7.66 19.25
C ARG A 138 0.74 6.33 18.74
N LYS A 139 -0.09 5.50 18.09
CA LYS A 139 0.37 4.25 17.45
C LYS A 139 1.31 4.56 16.28
N VAL A 140 0.95 5.51 15.42
CA VAL A 140 1.77 5.92 14.26
C VAL A 140 3.11 6.50 14.70
N ILE A 141 3.16 7.33 15.74
CA ILE A 141 4.44 7.86 16.28
C ILE A 141 5.35 6.72 16.73
N ARG A 142 4.81 5.71 17.45
CA ARG A 142 5.59 4.56 17.92
C ARG A 142 6.07 3.70 16.76
N MET A 143 5.20 3.40 15.80
CA MET A 143 5.56 2.66 14.59
C MET A 143 6.64 3.42 13.80
N ALA A 144 6.47 4.73 13.58
CA ALA A 144 7.42 5.54 12.85
C ALA A 144 8.81 5.54 13.49
N ALA A 145 8.88 5.61 14.82
CA ALA A 145 10.14 5.52 15.56
C ALA A 145 10.77 4.12 15.47
N LEU A 146 9.97 3.06 15.61
CA LEU A 146 10.44 1.67 15.56
C LEU A 146 11.01 1.32 14.17
N HIS A 147 10.37 1.79 13.10
CA HIS A 147 10.70 1.46 11.72
C HIS A 147 11.73 2.39 11.06
N ASP A 148 12.19 3.45 11.74
CA ASP A 148 12.91 4.58 11.11
C ASP A 148 12.16 5.05 9.84
N PHE A 149 10.92 5.47 10.04
CA PHE A 149 10.01 5.83 8.96
C PHE A 149 10.53 7.02 8.15
N ILE A 150 10.61 6.83 6.85
CA ILE A 150 11.12 7.84 5.91
C ILE A 150 10.00 8.68 5.29
N GLY A 151 8.85 8.08 5.01
CA GLY A 151 7.72 8.69 4.30
C GLY A 151 8.07 9.29 2.94
N ASN A 152 7.12 10.04 2.34
CA ASN A 152 7.39 10.78 1.11
C ASN A 152 8.56 11.78 1.31
N PRO A 153 9.59 11.77 0.44
CA PRO A 153 10.79 12.60 0.65
C PRO A 153 10.52 14.11 0.70
N ARG A 154 9.53 14.63 -0.04
CA ARG A 154 9.17 16.05 -0.01
C ARG A 154 8.41 16.40 1.25
N CYS A 155 7.46 15.56 1.66
CA CYS A 155 6.78 15.71 2.94
C CYS A 155 7.79 15.68 4.10
N ALA A 156 8.67 14.67 4.13
CA ALA A 156 9.63 14.48 5.21
C ALA A 156 10.61 15.66 5.34
N ARG A 157 11.02 16.28 4.22
CA ARG A 157 11.84 17.51 4.22
C ARG A 157 11.07 18.74 4.71
N ALA A 158 9.76 18.78 4.50
CA ALA A 158 8.91 19.87 4.97
C ALA A 158 8.50 19.73 6.45
N GLN A 159 8.83 18.61 7.11
CA GLN A 159 8.58 18.40 8.53
C GLN A 159 9.87 18.52 9.36
N ASN A 160 9.73 19.00 10.60
CA ASN A 160 10.77 18.85 11.61
C ASN A 160 11.02 17.36 11.91
N THR A 161 12.22 17.01 12.37
CA THR A 161 12.61 15.62 12.70
C THR A 161 11.60 14.91 13.60
N THR A 162 11.05 15.61 14.60
CA THR A 162 10.06 15.06 15.55
C THR A 162 8.63 14.95 15.00
N SER A 163 8.37 15.51 13.82
CA SER A 163 7.06 15.56 13.16
C SER A 163 6.99 14.76 11.86
N LYS A 164 8.06 14.03 11.49
CA LYS A 164 8.09 13.20 10.27
C LYS A 164 6.96 12.18 10.20
N TRP A 165 6.50 11.67 11.35
CA TRP A 165 5.35 10.76 11.45
C TRP A 165 4.07 11.31 10.80
N LYS A 166 3.92 12.64 10.68
CA LYS A 166 2.78 13.25 9.98
C LYS A 166 2.70 12.80 8.53
N CYS A 167 3.84 12.51 7.90
CA CYS A 167 3.91 12.06 6.51
C CYS A 167 3.42 10.63 6.29
N PHE A 168 3.10 9.90 7.35
CA PHE A 168 2.30 8.67 7.26
C PHE A 168 0.89 9.01 6.82
N PHE A 169 0.23 9.97 7.48
CA PHE A 169 -1.16 10.28 7.16
C PHE A 169 -1.29 10.99 5.80
N PRO A 170 -2.06 10.44 4.84
CA PRO A 170 -2.24 11.07 3.53
C PRO A 170 -2.81 12.49 3.59
N GLN A 171 -3.60 12.82 4.63
CA GLN A 171 -4.08 14.19 4.87
C GLN A 171 -2.94 15.23 4.97
N HIS A 172 -1.72 14.82 5.34
CA HIS A 172 -0.54 15.68 5.40
C HIS A 172 0.41 15.45 4.22
N ALA A 173 0.51 14.22 3.73
CA ALA A 173 1.51 13.83 2.72
C ALA A 173 1.09 14.10 1.27
N THR A 174 -0.19 13.96 0.94
CA THR A 174 -0.69 13.98 -0.46
C THR A 174 -0.36 15.25 -1.21
N LYS A 175 -0.43 16.41 -0.55
CA LYS A 175 -0.06 17.71 -1.15
C LYS A 175 1.40 17.81 -1.61
N PHE A 176 2.27 16.89 -1.16
CA PHE A 176 3.68 16.84 -1.54
C PHE A 176 3.96 15.89 -2.71
N ILE A 177 3.00 15.05 -3.09
CA ILE A 177 3.11 14.14 -4.22
C ILE A 177 2.89 14.95 -5.51
N LYS A 178 3.86 14.89 -6.43
CA LYS A 178 3.76 15.56 -7.74
C LYS A 178 3.21 14.64 -8.82
N SER A 179 3.54 13.36 -8.75
CA SER A 179 2.98 12.34 -9.63
C SER A 179 1.46 12.25 -9.48
N GLN A 180 0.78 11.89 -10.57
CA GLN A 180 -0.68 11.71 -10.52
C GLN A 180 -1.02 10.45 -9.72
N VAL A 181 -1.71 10.64 -8.60
CA VAL A 181 -2.26 9.59 -7.75
C VAL A 181 -3.78 9.59 -7.88
N PHE A 182 -4.34 8.43 -8.22
CA PHE A 182 -5.77 8.18 -8.06
C PHE A 182 -6.00 7.62 -6.65
N ILE A 183 -6.94 8.20 -5.91
CA ILE A 183 -7.23 7.80 -4.54
C ILE A 183 -8.62 7.17 -4.53
N VAL A 184 -8.70 5.92 -4.09
CA VAL A 184 -9.96 5.24 -3.78
C VAL A 184 -9.97 4.96 -2.30
N ASN A 185 -11.00 5.42 -1.61
CA ASN A 185 -11.17 5.16 -0.19
C ASN A 185 -12.65 5.14 0.14
N SER A 186 -13.09 4.19 0.96
CA SER A 186 -14.43 4.24 1.52
C SER A 186 -14.55 5.47 2.43
N LEU A 187 -15.73 6.10 2.45
CA LEU A 187 -16.04 7.16 3.43
C LEU A 187 -15.95 6.63 4.86
N PHE A 188 -16.29 5.36 5.06
CA PHE A 188 -16.28 4.67 6.34
C PHE A 188 -15.32 3.48 6.28
N ASP A 189 -14.03 3.76 6.01
CA ASP A 189 -13.00 2.72 5.97
C ASP A 189 -12.84 2.02 7.33
N PHE A 190 -13.03 0.70 7.32
CA PHE A 190 -13.01 -0.12 8.54
C PHE A 190 -11.69 0.01 9.30
N ASN A 191 -10.54 0.02 8.60
CA ASN A 191 -9.23 0.11 9.25
C ASN A 191 -9.03 1.47 9.91
N THR A 192 -9.48 2.55 9.27
CA THR A 192 -9.45 3.92 9.81
C THR A 192 -10.31 4.01 11.08
N LEU A 193 -11.53 3.47 11.04
CA LEU A 193 -12.43 3.46 12.21
C LEU A 193 -11.88 2.60 13.35
N LEU A 194 -11.34 1.42 13.04
CA LEU A 194 -10.77 0.49 14.01
C LEU A 194 -9.50 1.06 14.67
N LEU A 195 -8.53 1.52 13.87
CA LEU A 195 -7.26 2.05 14.37
C LEU A 195 -7.46 3.38 15.12
N GLY A 196 -8.45 4.15 14.67
CA GLY A 196 -8.95 5.38 15.30
C GLY A 196 -9.80 5.17 16.55
N ASN A 197 -10.08 3.93 16.96
CA ASN A 197 -10.93 3.64 18.14
C ASN A 197 -12.33 4.30 18.06
N GLN A 198 -12.88 4.36 16.85
CA GLN A 198 -14.21 4.91 16.57
C GLN A 198 -15.32 3.86 16.74
N LEU A 199 -14.98 2.58 16.57
CA LEU A 199 -15.95 1.50 16.69
C LEU A 199 -16.36 1.25 18.16
N PRO A 200 -17.60 0.76 18.43
CA PRO A 200 -18.01 0.29 19.75
C PRO A 200 -17.12 -0.85 20.27
N ALA A 201 -17.00 -0.99 21.60
CA ALA A 201 -16.17 -2.03 22.21
C ALA A 201 -16.86 -3.40 22.29
N ASN A 202 -18.19 -3.46 22.13
CA ASN A 202 -18.97 -4.69 22.21
C ASN A 202 -18.97 -5.44 20.87
N GLY A 203 -18.62 -6.73 20.93
CA GLY A 203 -18.04 -7.53 19.87
C GLY A 203 -18.94 -8.03 18.73
N THR A 204 -20.15 -7.51 18.54
CA THR A 204 -21.03 -7.91 17.41
C THR A 204 -20.97 -6.94 16.23
N TYR A 205 -20.70 -5.66 16.48
CA TYR A 205 -20.70 -4.62 15.44
C TYR A 205 -19.58 -4.78 14.41
N ALA A 206 -18.40 -5.26 14.80
CA ALA A 206 -17.30 -5.45 13.87
C ALA A 206 -17.62 -6.56 12.86
N SER A 207 -18.19 -7.68 13.31
CA SER A 207 -18.61 -8.77 12.43
C SER A 207 -19.82 -8.39 11.58
N GLU A 208 -20.80 -7.67 12.14
CA GLU A 208 -21.99 -7.22 11.40
C GLU A 208 -21.64 -6.19 10.34
N CYS A 209 -20.80 -5.19 10.67
CA CYS A 209 -20.32 -4.20 9.72
C CYS A 209 -19.43 -4.81 8.64
N ILE A 210 -18.54 -5.77 8.98
CA ILE A 210 -17.77 -6.51 7.98
C ILE A 210 -18.71 -7.26 7.04
N ASN A 211 -19.72 -7.96 7.55
CA ASN A 211 -20.65 -8.71 6.71
C ASN A 211 -21.47 -7.79 5.80
N GLU A 212 -21.97 -6.66 6.33
CA GLU A 212 -22.74 -5.68 5.56
C GLU A 212 -21.89 -5.01 4.48
N VAL A 213 -20.68 -4.58 4.82
CA VAL A 213 -19.74 -3.94 3.89
C VAL A 213 -19.21 -4.92 2.83
N MET A 214 -18.93 -6.18 3.21
CA MET A 214 -18.49 -7.22 2.28
C MET A 214 -19.65 -7.76 1.40
N SER A 215 -20.91 -7.48 1.77
CA SER A 215 -22.08 -7.81 0.95
C SER A 215 -22.34 -6.81 -0.18
N VAL A 216 -21.66 -5.65 -0.20
CA VAL A 216 -21.80 -4.64 -1.26
C VAL A 216 -21.10 -5.12 -2.55
N PRO A 217 -21.85 -5.44 -3.63
CA PRO A 217 -21.30 -6.23 -4.75
C PRO A 217 -20.23 -5.54 -5.62
N ASP A 218 -20.13 -4.21 -5.63
CA ASP A 218 -19.60 -3.54 -6.84
C ASP A 218 -18.29 -2.74 -6.72
N LEU A 219 -17.78 -2.43 -5.53
CA LEU A 219 -16.53 -1.64 -5.44
C LEU A 219 -15.42 -2.34 -4.65
N MET A 220 -15.75 -2.94 -3.50
CA MET A 220 -14.77 -3.64 -2.67
C MET A 220 -14.49 -5.06 -3.14
N GLY A 221 -15.43 -5.73 -3.81
CA GLY A 221 -15.19 -7.03 -4.44
C GLY A 221 -14.15 -6.99 -5.57
N GLN A 222 -13.99 -5.83 -6.22
CA GLN A 222 -13.03 -5.61 -7.32
C GLN A 222 -11.67 -5.07 -6.85
N MET A 223 -11.51 -4.76 -5.57
CA MET A 223 -10.27 -4.27 -4.97
C MET A 223 -9.84 -5.26 -3.88
N GLN A 224 -8.87 -6.11 -4.18
CA GLN A 224 -8.51 -7.18 -3.24
C GLN A 224 -8.00 -6.63 -1.90
N ALA A 225 -8.51 -7.17 -0.80
CA ALA A 225 -8.10 -6.92 0.58
C ALA A 225 -6.71 -7.49 0.96
N ASN A 226 -5.68 -7.34 0.13
CA ASN A 226 -4.31 -7.75 0.47
C ASN A 226 -3.42 -6.54 0.69
N THR A 227 -3.00 -6.28 1.93
CA THR A 227 -2.20 -5.15 2.47
C THR A 227 -0.84 -4.90 1.81
N SER A 228 -0.58 -5.49 0.66
CA SER A 228 0.66 -5.42 -0.09
C SER A 228 0.62 -4.31 -1.15
N PRO A 229 1.71 -3.56 -1.36
CA PRO A 229 1.90 -2.74 -2.55
C PRO A 229 1.96 -3.65 -3.77
N ARG A 230 1.70 -3.08 -4.94
CA ARG A 230 1.51 -3.79 -6.20
C ARG A 230 2.08 -2.93 -7.30
N VAL A 231 2.90 -3.51 -8.15
CA VAL A 231 3.41 -2.83 -9.35
C VAL A 231 2.79 -3.53 -10.54
N LEU A 232 1.90 -2.82 -11.24
CA LEU A 232 1.28 -3.24 -12.48
C LEU A 232 2.06 -2.60 -13.63
N ALA A 233 2.74 -3.43 -14.41
CA ALA A 233 3.98 -3.00 -15.03
C ALA A 233 3.96 -2.84 -16.55
N TRP A 234 3.05 -3.43 -17.33
CA TRP A 234 3.24 -3.42 -18.78
C TRP A 234 2.03 -3.79 -19.66
N LYS A 235 1.84 -3.05 -20.75
CA LYS A 235 1.22 -3.50 -22.01
C LYS A 235 2.32 -3.77 -23.05
N LYS A 236 2.47 -5.01 -23.52
CA LYS A 236 3.31 -5.38 -24.66
C LYS A 236 2.83 -4.60 -25.88
N ARG A 237 3.73 -3.82 -26.51
CA ARG A 237 3.48 -3.34 -27.88
C ARG A 237 3.31 -4.59 -28.73
N GLU A 238 2.22 -4.65 -29.48
CA GLU A 238 2.09 -5.54 -30.64
C GLU A 238 3.33 -5.42 -31.53
#